data_AF-A0A077M5C8-F1
#
_entry.id   AF-A0A077M5C8-F1
#
_cell.length_a   1.000
_cell.length_b   1.000
_cell.length_c   1.000
_cell.angle_alpha   90.00
_cell.angle_beta   90.00
_cell.angle_gamma   90.00
#
_symmetry.space_group_name_H-M   'P 1'
#
loop_
_entity.id
_entity.type
_entity.pdbx_description
1 polymer ?
#
loop_
_entity_poly.entity_id
_entity_poly.type
_entity_poly.pdbx_seq_one_letter_code
_entity_poly.pdbx_strand_id
1 'polypeptide(L)' 'MAIICQLPFRDRTDVHLLTEAIEANVEGTAYGSEFFIRKAIGWALRQYARTDPDWVRAFVAAHESVLSGLSRREARKHIG' A
#
# COMPACT_ATOMS: atom_id res chain seq x y z
N MET A 1 1.13 -13.24 0.64
CA MET A 1 0.77 -12.91 2.05
C MET A 1 1.79 -12.01 2.75
N ALA A 2 2.72 -11.33 2.07
CA ALA A 2 3.65 -10.39 2.70
C ALA A 2 3.05 -8.98 2.94
N ILE A 3 2.17 -8.52 2.04
CA ILE A 3 1.64 -7.14 2.06
C ILE A 3 0.81 -6.82 3.33
N ILE A 4 0.18 -7.83 3.95
CA ILE A 4 -0.71 -7.65 5.10
C ILE A 4 -0.14 -8.18 6.43
N CYS A 5 1.08 -8.72 6.45
CA CYS A 5 1.61 -9.32 7.69
C CYS A 5 1.90 -8.26 8.77
N GLN A 6 2.10 -7.01 8.38
CA GLN A 6 2.48 -5.91 9.27
C GLN A 6 1.30 -5.05 9.76
N LEU A 7 0.06 -5.37 9.40
CA LEU A 7 -1.11 -4.56 9.78
C LEU A 7 -1.21 -4.23 11.29
N PRO A 8 -0.87 -5.12 12.24
CA PRO A 8 -0.98 -4.80 13.66
C PRO A 8 0.19 -3.96 14.20
N PHE A 9 1.23 -3.68 13.41
CA PHE A 9 2.49 -3.16 13.94
C PHE A 9 2.51 -1.64 14.15
N ARG A 10 1.63 -0.86 13.50
CA ARG A 10 1.54 0.61 13.69
C ARG A 10 2.93 1.26 13.56
N ASP A 11 3.42 1.89 14.62
CA ASP A 11 4.72 2.59 14.67
C ASP A 11 5.92 1.64 14.51
N ARG A 12 5.69 0.32 14.67
CA ARG A 12 6.68 -0.74 14.44
C ARG A 12 6.66 -1.29 13.00
N THR A 13 5.85 -0.73 12.12
CA THR A 13 5.80 -1.15 10.71
C THR A 13 7.15 -0.88 10.08
N ASP A 14 7.76 -1.92 9.51
CA ASP A 14 8.93 -1.79 8.66
C ASP A 14 8.47 -1.27 7.30
N VAL A 15 8.62 0.04 7.11
CA VAL A 15 8.27 0.75 5.88
C VAL A 15 9.10 0.31 4.67
N HIS A 16 10.32 -0.19 4.89
CA HIS A 16 11.16 -0.68 3.80
C HIS A 16 10.58 -2.01 3.28
N LEU A 17 10.32 -2.95 4.19
CA LEU A 17 9.68 -4.21 3.84
C LEU A 17 8.27 -4.01 3.26
N LEU A 18 7.50 -3.05 3.77
CA LEU A 18 6.19 -2.69 3.21
C LEU A 18 6.33 -2.20 1.76
N THR A 19 7.31 -1.34 1.50
CA THR A 19 7.60 -0.80 0.17
C THR A 19 7.97 -1.92 -0.80
N GLU A 20 8.96 -2.75 -0.46
CA GLU A 20 9.40 -3.87 -1.29
C GLU A 20 8.24 -4.84 -1.60
N ALA A 21 7.42 -5.16 -0.59
CA ALA A 21 6.27 -6.03 -0.76
C ALA A 21 5.21 -5.44 -1.70
N ILE A 22 5.00 -4.13 -1.68
CA ILE A 22 4.08 -3.44 -2.59
C ILE A 22 4.65 -3.40 -4.00
N GLU A 23 5.89 -2.94 -4.18
CA GLU A 23 6.57 -2.82 -5.48
C GLU A 23 6.64 -4.14 -6.23
N ALA A 24 6.86 -5.26 -5.53
CA ALA A 24 6.86 -6.60 -6.14
C ALA A 24 5.47 -7.04 -6.67
N ASN A 25 4.41 -6.30 -6.35
CA ASN A 25 3.00 -6.66 -6.62
C ASN A 25 2.18 -5.52 -7.25
N VAL A 26 2.82 -4.46 -7.79
CA VAL A 26 2.13 -3.37 -8.51
C VAL A 26 1.80 -3.76 -9.96
N GLU A 27 1.06 -2.91 -10.68
CA GLU A 27 0.73 -3.16 -12.09
C GLU A 27 1.99 -3.37 -12.94
N GLY A 28 1.91 -4.31 -13.89
CA GLY A 28 3.08 -4.74 -14.68
C GLY A 28 3.86 -5.91 -14.07
N THR A 29 3.54 -6.34 -12.84
CA THR A 29 4.11 -7.55 -12.21
C THR A 29 3.21 -8.78 -12.43
N ALA A 30 3.71 -9.96 -12.05
CA ALA A 30 3.01 -11.24 -12.22
C ALA A 30 1.60 -11.27 -11.58
N TYR A 31 1.41 -10.57 -10.45
CA TYR A 31 0.16 -10.61 -9.68
C TYR A 31 -0.52 -9.23 -9.54
N GLY A 32 0.06 -8.17 -10.11
CA GLY A 32 -0.42 -6.79 -9.90
C GLY A 32 -1.77 -6.44 -10.53
N SER A 33 -2.26 -7.28 -11.44
CA SER A 33 -3.60 -7.18 -12.02
C SER A 33 -4.67 -7.85 -11.16
N GLU A 34 -4.28 -8.70 -10.20
CA GLU A 34 -5.21 -9.44 -9.35
C GLU A 34 -5.97 -8.51 -8.40
N PHE A 35 -7.29 -8.71 -8.33
CA PHE A 35 -8.16 -7.91 -7.48
C PHE A 35 -7.77 -7.97 -5.99
N PHE A 36 -7.44 -9.16 -5.48
CA PHE A 36 -7.08 -9.34 -4.08
C PHE A 36 -5.74 -8.70 -3.71
N ILE A 37 -4.76 -8.71 -4.63
CA ILE A 37 -3.49 -8.02 -4.45
C ILE A 37 -3.69 -6.51 -4.38
N ARG A 38 -4.46 -5.94 -5.32
CA ARG A 38 -4.79 -4.50 -5.34
C ARG A 38 -5.52 -4.06 -4.07
N LYS A 39 -6.46 -4.89 -3.57
CA LYS A 39 -7.14 -4.70 -2.28
C LYS A 39 -6.16 -4.77 -1.11
N ALA A 40 -5.27 -5.76 -1.08
CA ALA A 40 -4.30 -5.95 -0.01
C ALA A 40 -3.36 -4.73 0.11
N ILE A 41 -2.83 -4.24 -1.01
CA ILE A 41 -1.99 -3.03 -1.07
C ILE A 41 -2.76 -1.82 -0.50
N GLY A 42 -3.98 -1.59 -0.98
CA GLY A 42 -4.80 -0.49 -0.51
C GLY A 42 -5.10 -0.57 0.99
N TRP A 43 -5.30 -1.78 1.52
CA TRP A 43 -5.58 -1.98 2.94
C TRP A 43 -4.35 -1.79 3.83
N ALA A 44 -3.18 -2.26 3.38
CA ALA A 44 -1.92 -2.05 4.06
C ALA A 44 -1.57 -0.56 4.18
N LEU A 45 -1.65 0.17 3.07
CA LEU A 45 -1.45 1.62 3.06
C LEU A 45 -2.48 2.35 3.92
N ARG A 46 -3.76 1.97 3.85
CA ARG A 46 -4.81 2.57 4.69
C ARG A 46 -4.60 2.31 6.18
N GLN A 47 -4.07 1.15 6.57
CA GLN A 47 -3.74 0.89 7.97
C GLN A 47 -2.54 1.73 8.41
N TYR A 48 -1.48 1.77 7.61
CA TYR A 48 -0.28 2.53 7.97
C TYR A 48 -0.53 4.05 7.98
N ALA A 49 -1.47 4.54 7.17
CA ALA A 49 -1.92 5.94 7.18
C ALA A 49 -2.48 6.41 8.53
N ARG A 50 -2.87 5.50 9.42
CA ARG A 50 -3.28 5.83 10.80
C ARG A 50 -2.10 6.18 11.70
N THR A 51 -0.90 5.72 11.34
CA THR A 51 0.37 6.00 12.01
C THR A 51 1.09 7.16 11.32
N ASP A 52 1.29 7.08 10.00
CA ASP A 52 1.98 8.11 9.22
C ASP A 52 1.21 8.44 7.92
N PRO A 53 0.27 9.40 7.98
CA PRO A 53 -0.52 9.79 6.82
C PRO A 53 0.31 10.53 5.75
N ASP A 54 1.35 11.25 6.13
CA ASP A 54 2.21 12.01 5.21
C ASP A 54 3.09 11.08 4.38
N TRP A 55 3.67 10.06 5.02
CA TRP A 55 4.40 9.02 4.32
C TRP A 55 3.51 8.31 3.29
N VAL A 56 2.27 7.96 3.66
CA VAL A 56 1.34 7.30 2.71
C VAL A 56 0.97 8.22 1.54
N ARG A 57 0.77 9.52 1.78
CA ARG A 57 0.53 10.50 0.71
C ARG A 57 1.71 10.55 -0.26
N ALA A 58 2.93 10.69 0.26
CA ALA A 58 4.15 10.73 -0.54
C ALA A 58 4.36 9.43 -1.33
N PHE A 59 4.17 8.28 -0.68
CA PHE A 59 4.30 6.96 -1.30
C PHE A 59 3.32 6.78 -2.46
N VAL A 60 2.04 7.12 -2.25
CA VAL A 60 1.00 7.00 -3.29
C VAL A 60 1.28 7.94 -4.47
N ALA A 61 1.77 9.15 -4.22
CA ALA A 61 2.15 10.09 -5.27
C ALA A 61 3.35 9.59 -6.09
N ALA A 62 4.38 9.07 -5.41
CA ALA A 62 5.56 8.51 -6.06
C ALA A 62 5.25 7.29 -6.95
N HIS A 63 4.25 6.49 -6.57
CA HIS A 63 3.86 5.25 -7.26
C HIS A 63 2.56 5.38 -8.06
N GLU A 64 2.14 6.60 -8.40
CA GLU A 64 0.83 6.83 -9.02
C GLU A 64 0.65 6.11 -10.37
N SER A 65 1.74 6.00 -11.15
CA SER A 65 1.75 5.36 -12.47
C SER A 65 1.62 3.84 -12.42
N VAL A 66 1.98 3.21 -11.30
CA VAL A 66 2.02 1.74 -11.14
C VAL A 66 0.98 1.21 -10.15
N LEU A 67 0.46 2.06 -9.25
CA LEU A 67 -0.62 1.68 -8.35
C LEU A 67 -1.97 1.72 -9.06
N SER A 68 -2.69 0.59 -8.96
CA SER A 68 -4.06 0.52 -9.46
C SER A 68 -4.95 1.63 -8.85
N GLY A 69 -5.92 2.11 -9.62
CA GLY A 69 -6.88 3.11 -9.12
C GLY A 69 -7.65 2.66 -7.87
N LEU A 70 -7.86 1.34 -7.71
CA LEU A 70 -8.45 0.75 -6.50
C LEU A 70 -7.54 0.92 -5.28
N SER A 71 -6.25 0.57 -5.41
CA SER A 71 -5.27 0.68 -4.34
C SER A 71 -5.11 2.13 -3.88
N ARG A 72 -5.00 3.07 -4.83
CA ARG A 72 -4.91 4.52 -4.55
C ARG A 72 -6.14 5.07 -3.82
N ARG A 73 -7.34 4.62 -4.20
CA ARG A 73 -8.60 5.05 -3.56
C ARG A 73 -8.71 4.52 -2.13
N GLU A 74 -8.36 3.27 -1.89
CA GLU A 74 -8.41 2.68 -0.55
C GLU A 74 -7.36 3.29 0.38
N ALA A 75 -6.12 3.50 -0.12
CA ALA A 75 -5.04 4.12 0.65
C ALA A 75 -5.41 5.54 1.14
N ARG A 76 -6.08 6.33 0.28
CA ARG A 76 -6.43 7.73 0.58
C ARG A 76 -7.71 7.91 1.41
N LYS A 77 -8.44 6.84 1.73
CA LYS A 77 -9.81 6.92 2.27
C LYS A 77 -9.94 7.73 3.57
N HIS A 78 -8.89 7.83 4.38
CA HIS A 78 -8.90 8.52 5.68
C HIS A 78 -7.86 9.65 5.80
N ILE A 79 -7.22 10.04 4.70
CA ILE A 79 -6.13 11.04 4.70
C ILE A 79 -6.42 12.20 3.72
N GLY A 80 -7.71 12.41 3.46
CA GLY A 80 -8.24 13.52 2.66
C GLY A 80 -8.52 14.76 3.48
#